data_AF-A0A945PQC5-F1
#
_entry.id   AF-A0A945PQC5-F1
#
_cell.length_a   1.000
_cell.length_b   1.000
_cell.length_c   1.000
_cell.angle_alpha   90.00
_cell.angle_beta   90.00
_cell.angle_gamma   90.00
#
_symmetry.space_group_name_H-M   'P 1'
#
loop_
_entity.id
_entity.type
_entity.pdbx_description
1 polymer ?
#
loop_
_entity_poly.entity_id
_entity_poly.type
_entity_poly.pdbx_seq_one_letter_code
_entity_poly.pdbx_strand_id
1 'polypeptide(L)'
;MASKVFNEARHSDTPTAEYTQQVRMLLGGNPSRMSDIVTLLLAIAHADGHFHQAEEVLVRRISLELGLDDRHFQSCKATFEAGRGRSGGGASSQTSISRAYKVLGVEPTATDAEVKSAYRNLAKEYHPDVLQSKGLPSDFMEFAKQKMATVNDAWSVVKQNRGL
;
A
#
# COMPACT_ATOMS: atom_id res chain seq x y z
N MET A 1 -9.39 -12.79 -9.97
CA MET A 1 -9.31 -13.77 -8.86
C MET A 1 -9.29 -13.08 -7.49
N ALA A 2 -9.21 -11.73 -7.42
CA ALA A 2 -9.48 -10.90 -6.23
C ALA A 2 -10.80 -11.21 -5.52
N SER A 3 -11.84 -11.49 -6.30
CA SER A 3 -13.12 -11.94 -5.76
C SER A 3 -12.96 -13.21 -4.92
N LYS A 4 -12.00 -14.10 -5.17
CA LYS A 4 -11.89 -15.39 -4.49
C LYS A 4 -11.26 -15.29 -3.10
N VAL A 5 -10.16 -14.54 -2.92
CA VAL A 5 -9.54 -14.36 -1.58
C VAL A 5 -10.39 -13.45 -0.70
N PHE A 6 -11.00 -12.42 -1.30
CA PHE A 6 -11.96 -11.58 -0.59
C PHE A 6 -13.26 -12.33 -0.31
N ASN A 7 -13.83 -13.10 -1.25
CA ASN A 7 -15.00 -13.97 -1.00
C ASN A 7 -14.68 -15.14 -0.05
N GLU A 8 -13.46 -15.66 -0.05
CA GLU A 8 -13.01 -16.64 0.93
C GLU A 8 -12.93 -15.97 2.31
N ALA A 9 -12.39 -14.76 2.46
CA ALA A 9 -12.51 -14.01 3.73
C ALA A 9 -13.97 -13.61 4.06
N ARG A 10 -14.86 -13.56 3.07
CA ARG A 10 -16.30 -13.28 3.21
C ARG A 10 -17.11 -14.51 3.66
N HIS A 11 -16.58 -15.72 3.44
CA HIS A 11 -17.29 -16.99 3.65
C HIS A 11 -16.53 -18.03 4.49
N SER A 12 -15.25 -17.80 4.79
CA SER A 12 -14.38 -18.69 5.53
C SER A 12 -14.03 -18.06 6.87
N ASP A 13 -14.23 -18.83 7.93
CA ASP A 13 -13.62 -18.66 9.24
C ASP A 13 -12.07 -18.75 9.21
N THR A 14 -11.41 -18.42 8.10
CA THR A 14 -9.95 -18.27 8.07
C THR A 14 -9.62 -17.09 8.97
N PRO A 15 -8.76 -17.24 10.00
CA PRO A 15 -8.50 -16.15 10.91
C PRO A 15 -7.87 -15.00 10.13
N THR A 16 -8.57 -13.88 9.94
CA THR A 16 -7.99 -12.63 9.41
C THR A 16 -6.68 -12.30 10.16
N ALA A 17 -6.59 -12.71 11.43
CA ALA A 17 -5.42 -12.67 12.27
C ALA A 17 -4.14 -13.31 11.68
N GLU A 18 -4.20 -14.49 11.06
CA GLU A 18 -3.00 -15.14 10.51
C GLU A 18 -2.48 -14.37 9.29
N TYR A 19 -3.39 -13.93 8.43
CA TYR A 19 -3.08 -13.12 7.25
C TYR A 19 -2.54 -11.74 7.64
N THR A 20 -3.19 -11.05 8.59
CA THR A 20 -2.74 -9.73 9.06
C THR A 20 -1.41 -9.81 9.78
N GLN A 21 -1.18 -10.85 10.58
CA GLN A 21 0.11 -11.11 11.21
C GLN A 21 1.19 -11.36 10.17
N GLN A 22 0.90 -12.16 9.12
CA GLN A 22 1.82 -12.39 8.03
C GLN A 22 2.17 -11.07 7.33
N VAL A 23 1.18 -10.30 6.86
CA VAL A 23 1.40 -8.99 6.22
C VAL A 23 2.22 -8.05 7.10
N ARG A 24 1.94 -8.01 8.41
CA ARG A 24 2.66 -7.17 9.37
C ARG A 24 4.12 -7.59 9.55
N MET A 25 4.41 -8.90 9.58
CA MET A 25 5.78 -9.40 9.57
C MET A 25 6.50 -9.08 8.26
N LEU A 26 5.80 -9.24 7.12
CA LEU A 26 6.39 -9.03 5.81
C LEU A 26 6.75 -7.57 5.55
N LEU A 27 5.89 -6.65 6.01
CA LEU A 27 6.03 -5.21 5.80
C LEU A 27 6.62 -4.50 7.03
N GLY A 28 7.19 -5.23 7.99
CA GLY A 28 7.90 -4.67 9.14
C GLY A 28 7.08 -3.77 10.06
N GLY A 29 5.76 -3.89 10.07
CA GLY A 29 4.85 -3.15 10.98
C GLY A 29 4.84 -1.63 10.84
N ASN A 30 5.40 -1.06 9.76
CA ASN A 30 5.41 0.40 9.58
C ASN A 30 3.98 0.90 9.28
N PRO A 31 3.45 1.90 10.02
CA PRO A 31 2.09 2.40 9.82
C PRO A 31 1.78 2.87 8.40
N SER A 32 2.75 3.46 7.70
CA SER A 32 2.58 3.88 6.30
C SER A 32 2.35 2.69 5.37
N ARG A 33 3.03 1.57 5.63
CA ARG A 33 2.87 0.34 4.84
C ARG A 33 1.55 -0.38 5.16
N MET A 34 1.13 -0.36 6.42
CA MET A 34 -0.19 -0.87 6.79
C MET A 34 -1.29 -0.05 6.12
N SER A 35 -1.13 1.28 6.04
CA SER A 35 -2.07 2.18 5.36
C SER A 35 -2.18 1.88 3.86
N ASP A 36 -1.06 1.52 3.24
CA ASP A 36 -0.99 1.07 1.86
C ASP A 36 -1.81 -0.21 1.63
N ILE A 37 -1.73 -1.16 2.56
CA ILE A 37 -2.54 -2.40 2.52
C ILE A 37 -4.02 -2.12 2.67
N VAL A 38 -4.41 -1.26 3.62
CA VAL A 38 -5.80 -0.85 3.78
C VAL A 38 -6.34 -0.20 2.51
N THR A 39 -5.53 0.65 1.87
CA THR A 39 -5.90 1.29 0.59
C THR A 39 -6.13 0.26 -0.52
N LEU A 40 -5.29 -0.79 -0.59
CA LEU A 40 -5.50 -1.89 -1.51
C LEU A 40 -6.79 -2.67 -1.21
N LEU A 41 -7.04 -2.99 0.06
CA LEU A 41 -8.25 -3.71 0.46
C LEU A 41 -9.52 -2.92 0.12
N LEU A 42 -9.50 -1.59 0.29
CA LEU A 42 -10.57 -0.70 -0.17
C LEU A 42 -10.71 -0.77 -1.70
N ALA A 43 -9.60 -0.72 -2.46
CA ALA A 43 -9.65 -0.82 -3.91
C ALA A 43 -10.28 -2.14 -4.41
N ILE A 44 -9.96 -3.27 -3.75
CA ILE A 44 -10.52 -4.58 -4.06
C ILE A 44 -11.99 -4.67 -3.69
N ALA A 45 -12.36 -4.23 -2.48
CA ALA A 45 -13.74 -4.22 -2.00
C ALA A 45 -14.66 -3.35 -2.87
N HIS A 46 -14.10 -2.33 -3.52
CA HIS A 46 -14.85 -1.45 -4.42
C HIS A 46 -14.76 -1.84 -5.92
N ALA A 47 -14.10 -2.94 -6.28
CA ALA A 47 -13.80 -3.27 -7.68
C ALA A 47 -15.04 -3.64 -8.52
N ASP A 48 -16.14 -4.05 -7.88
CA ASP A 48 -17.42 -4.38 -8.52
C ASP A 48 -18.40 -3.19 -8.57
N GLY A 49 -17.97 -2.01 -8.11
CA GLY A 49 -18.74 -0.77 -8.13
C GLY A 49 -19.72 -0.60 -6.97
N HIS A 50 -19.89 -1.59 -6.08
CA HIS A 50 -20.81 -1.51 -4.95
C HIS A 50 -20.07 -1.79 -3.63
N PHE A 51 -19.74 -0.73 -2.89
CA PHE A 51 -19.20 -0.92 -1.55
C PHE A 51 -20.30 -1.29 -0.58
N HIS A 52 -20.31 -2.55 -0.16
CA HIS A 52 -21.29 -3.02 0.81
C HIS A 52 -20.80 -2.74 2.25
N GLN A 53 -21.74 -2.42 3.15
CA GLN A 53 -21.44 -2.15 4.55
C GLN A 53 -20.66 -3.30 5.23
N ALA A 54 -20.90 -4.55 4.82
CA ALA A 54 -20.19 -5.72 5.32
C ALA A 54 -18.68 -5.70 4.95
N GLU A 55 -18.34 -5.15 3.79
CA GLU A 55 -16.97 -5.07 3.30
C GLU A 55 -16.20 -3.97 4.04
N GLU A 56 -16.86 -2.84 4.30
CA GLU A 56 -16.30 -1.79 5.16
C GLU A 56 -15.97 -2.32 6.54
N VAL A 57 -16.88 -3.07 7.16
CA VAL A 57 -16.67 -3.68 8.47
C VAL A 57 -15.48 -4.65 8.45
N LEU A 58 -15.34 -5.45 7.39
CA LEU A 58 -14.22 -6.38 7.24
C LEU A 58 -12.89 -5.65 7.08
N VAL A 59 -12.80 -4.65 6.19
CA VAL A 59 -11.57 -3.87 5.98
C VAL A 59 -11.20 -3.10 7.24
N ARG A 60 -12.18 -2.54 7.96
CA ARG A 60 -11.96 -1.88 9.25
C ARG A 60 -11.39 -2.83 10.29
N ARG A 61 -11.93 -4.05 10.40
CA ARG A 61 -11.41 -5.08 11.31
C ARG A 61 -9.97 -5.45 10.97
N ILE A 62 -9.68 -5.69 9.69
CA ILE A 62 -8.32 -5.99 9.23
C ILE A 62 -7.36 -4.82 9.55
N SER A 63 -7.81 -3.58 9.40
CA SER A 63 -7.00 -2.39 9.74
C SER A 63 -6.60 -2.37 11.22
N LEU A 64 -7.53 -2.71 12.12
CA LEU A 64 -7.27 -2.83 13.55
C LEU A 64 -6.26 -3.93 13.86
N GLU A 65 -6.38 -5.10 13.23
CA GLU A 65 -5.46 -6.23 13.39
C GLU A 65 -4.04 -5.92 12.85
N LEU A 66 -3.96 -5.11 11.78
CA LEU A 66 -2.69 -4.56 11.26
C LEU A 66 -2.05 -3.51 12.20
N GLY A 67 -2.77 -3.08 13.24
CA GLY A 67 -2.31 -2.12 14.24
C GLY A 67 -2.65 -0.65 13.91
N LEU A 68 -3.57 -0.41 12.97
CA LEU A 68 -4.09 0.93 12.68
C LEU A 68 -5.35 1.19 13.49
N ASP A 69 -5.43 2.34 14.14
CA ASP A 69 -6.64 2.74 14.85
C ASP A 69 -7.73 3.22 13.87
N ASP A 70 -8.93 3.45 14.41
CA ASP A 70 -10.07 3.90 13.62
C ASP A 70 -9.78 5.23 12.89
N ARG A 71 -9.03 6.14 13.52
CA ARG A 71 -8.66 7.43 12.92
C ARG A 71 -7.82 7.24 11.67
N HIS A 72 -6.82 6.35 11.70
CA HIS A 72 -6.02 6.01 10.54
C HIS A 72 -6.85 5.35 9.44
N PHE A 73 -7.75 4.42 9.81
CA PHE A 73 -8.66 3.80 8.85
C PHE A 73 -9.53 4.85 8.13
N GLN A 74 -10.17 5.76 8.88
CA GLN A 74 -11.00 6.83 8.31
C GLN A 74 -10.19 7.77 7.40
N SER A 75 -8.94 8.08 7.77
CA SER A 75 -8.04 8.87 6.94
C SER A 75 -7.69 8.16 5.61
N CYS A 76 -7.42 6.86 5.66
CA CYS A 76 -7.18 6.04 4.46
C CYS A 76 -8.42 6.00 3.56
N LYS A 77 -9.60 5.77 4.14
CA LYS A 77 -10.87 5.76 3.42
C LYS A 77 -11.15 7.09 2.73
N ALA A 78 -11.06 8.20 3.46
CA ALA A 78 -11.27 9.54 2.91
C ALA A 78 -10.28 9.86 1.78
N THR A 79 -9.00 9.48 1.92
CA THR A 79 -7.99 9.66 0.88
C THR A 79 -8.30 8.84 -0.37
N PHE A 80 -8.71 7.58 -0.19
CA PHE A 80 -9.10 6.69 -1.28
C PHE A 80 -10.33 7.22 -2.03
N GLU A 81 -11.39 7.62 -1.33
CA GLU A 81 -12.61 8.18 -1.92
C GLU A 81 -12.34 9.49 -2.67
N ALA A 82 -11.55 10.40 -2.07
CA ALA A 82 -11.14 11.65 -2.72
C ALA A 82 -10.28 11.41 -3.97
N GLY A 83 -9.49 10.33 -3.99
CA GLY A 83 -8.71 9.89 -5.15
C GLY A 83 -9.59 9.38 -6.30
N ARG A 84 -10.71 8.72 -6.00
CA ARG A 84 -11.67 8.22 -7.01
C ARG A 84 -12.54 9.32 -7.60
N GLY A 85 -12.87 10.37 -6.83
CA GLY A 85 -13.53 11.57 -7.36
C GLY A 85 -12.66 12.37 -8.36
N ARG A 86 -11.37 12.05 -8.46
CA ARG A 86 -10.42 12.62 -9.42
C ARG A 86 -10.17 11.73 -10.65
N SER A 87 -10.92 10.64 -10.81
CA SER A 87 -10.97 9.83 -12.04
C SER A 87 -11.70 10.59 -13.16
N GLY A 88 -11.13 11.73 -13.57
CA GLY A 88 -11.68 12.65 -14.57
C GLY A 88 -10.76 13.83 -14.90
N GLY A 89 -9.51 13.85 -14.44
CA GLY A 89 -8.57 14.92 -14.77
C GLY A 89 -7.14 14.44 -14.66
N GLY A 90 -6.45 14.39 -15.80
CA GLY A 90 -5.03 14.09 -15.87
C GLY A 90 -4.24 15.01 -14.96
N ALA A 91 -3.72 14.45 -13.86
CA ALA A 91 -2.53 14.97 -13.23
C ALA A 91 -1.38 14.08 -13.69
N SER A 92 -0.81 14.41 -14.84
CA SER A 92 0.64 14.26 -15.03
C SER A 92 1.31 15.20 -14.03
N SER A 93 1.21 14.85 -12.74
CA SER A 93 1.95 15.52 -11.69
C SER A 93 3.28 14.80 -11.66
N GLN A 94 4.25 15.36 -12.36
CA GLN A 94 5.66 15.10 -12.11
C GLN A 94 5.86 14.96 -10.60
N THR A 95 6.35 13.80 -10.14
CA THR A 95 6.51 13.53 -8.70
C THR A 95 7.40 14.64 -8.14
N SER A 96 6.85 15.50 -7.29
CA SER A 96 7.62 16.59 -6.70
C SER A 96 8.69 16.02 -5.76
N ILE A 97 9.81 16.71 -5.61
CA ILE A 97 10.91 16.27 -4.74
C ILE A 97 10.44 16.02 -3.29
N SER A 98 9.55 16.86 -2.77
CA SER A 98 8.96 16.69 -1.43
C SER A 98 8.11 15.42 -1.34
N ARG A 99 7.33 15.11 -2.38
CA ARG A 99 6.56 13.86 -2.45
C ARG A 99 7.49 12.65 -2.57
N ALA A 100 8.59 12.77 -3.31
CA ALA A 100 9.55 11.70 -3.49
C ALA A 100 10.21 11.29 -2.16
N TYR A 101 10.63 12.25 -1.33
CA TYR A 101 11.14 11.97 0.02
C TYR A 101 10.11 11.26 0.91
N LYS A 102 8.85 11.71 0.86
CA LYS A 102 7.74 11.05 1.59
C LYS A 102 7.50 9.61 1.12
N VAL A 103 7.53 9.36 -0.19
CA VAL A 103 7.38 8.01 -0.76
C VAL A 103 8.54 7.10 -0.32
N LEU A 104 9.77 7.61 -0.30
CA LEU A 104 10.93 6.87 0.18
C LEU A 104 10.96 6.73 1.71
N GLY A 105 10.11 7.45 2.44
CA GLY A 105 10.06 7.41 3.90
C GLY A 105 11.28 8.01 4.58
N VAL A 106 11.92 9.00 3.95
CA VAL A 106 13.12 9.69 4.46
C VAL A 106 12.91 11.20 4.50
N GLU A 107 13.60 11.87 5.41
CA GLU A 107 13.60 13.33 5.49
C GLU A 107 14.41 13.95 4.34
N PRO A 108 14.09 15.19 3.89
CA PRO A 108 14.89 15.90 2.89
C PRO A 108 16.36 16.07 3.31
N THR A 109 16.61 16.09 4.62
CA THR A 109 17.95 16.20 5.24
C THR A 109 18.69 14.86 5.34
N ALA A 110 18.07 13.74 5.00
CA ALA A 110 18.72 12.43 5.02
C ALA A 110 19.95 12.40 4.11
N THR A 111 20.97 11.65 4.50
CA THR A 111 22.20 11.43 3.72
C THR A 111 21.93 10.57 2.48
N ASP A 112 22.81 10.63 1.49
CA ASP A 112 22.65 9.84 0.26
C ASP A 112 22.71 8.34 0.50
N ALA A 113 23.46 7.92 1.53
CA ALA A 113 23.52 6.53 1.97
C ALA A 113 22.16 6.08 2.52
N GLU A 114 21.50 6.92 3.32
CA GLU A 114 20.17 6.65 3.88
C GLU A 114 19.11 6.59 2.78
N VAL A 115 19.12 7.53 1.83
CA VAL A 115 18.18 7.53 0.69
C VAL A 115 18.36 6.25 -0.14
N LYS A 116 19.60 5.90 -0.51
CA LYS A 116 19.89 4.67 -1.27
C LYS A 116 19.47 3.42 -0.50
N SER A 117 19.67 3.41 0.82
CA SER A 117 19.25 2.30 1.68
C SER A 117 17.72 2.16 1.72
N ALA A 118 17.01 3.26 1.91
CA ALA A 118 15.55 3.29 1.93
C ALA A 118 14.96 2.79 0.60
N TYR A 119 15.48 3.26 -0.54
CA TYR A 119 15.07 2.78 -1.85
C TYR A 119 15.25 1.26 -2.00
N ARG A 120 16.44 0.71 -1.66
CA ARG A 120 16.70 -0.74 -1.76
C ARG A 120 15.77 -1.55 -0.85
N ASN A 121 15.49 -1.05 0.34
CA ASN A 121 14.58 -1.72 1.28
C ASN A 121 13.16 -1.77 0.72
N LEU A 122 12.65 -0.64 0.20
CA LEU A 122 11.33 -0.57 -0.42
C LEU A 122 11.24 -1.44 -1.68
N ALA A 123 12.27 -1.44 -2.52
CA ALA A 123 12.32 -2.29 -3.71
C ALA A 123 12.28 -3.78 -3.37
N LYS A 124 13.01 -4.21 -2.34
CA LYS A 124 12.98 -5.60 -1.85
C LYS A 124 11.62 -5.97 -1.25
N GLU A 125 11.02 -5.04 -0.53
CA GLU A 125 9.75 -5.25 0.16
C GLU A 125 8.57 -5.35 -0.81
N TYR A 126 8.53 -4.50 -1.83
CA TYR A 126 7.49 -4.51 -2.86
C TYR A 126 7.84 -5.33 -4.10
N HIS A 127 8.93 -6.11 -4.07
CA HIS A 127 9.28 -6.96 -5.20
C HIS A 127 8.21 -8.07 -5.38
N PRO A 128 7.63 -8.24 -6.58
CA PRO A 128 6.61 -9.26 -6.84
C PRO A 128 7.07 -10.66 -6.41
N ASP A 129 8.28 -11.08 -6.77
CA ASP A 129 8.82 -12.41 -6.40
C ASP A 129 8.94 -12.60 -4.88
N VAL A 130 9.32 -11.56 -4.14
CA VAL A 130 9.42 -11.63 -2.67
C VAL A 130 8.03 -11.81 -2.09
N LEU A 131 7.05 -11.05 -2.56
CA LEU A 131 5.67 -11.17 -2.08
C LEU A 131 5.01 -12.49 -2.50
N GLN A 132 5.29 -12.97 -3.70
CA GLN A 132 4.80 -14.24 -4.23
C GLN A 132 5.36 -15.44 -3.45
N SER A 133 6.67 -15.47 -3.20
CA SER A 133 7.32 -16.52 -2.39
C SER A 133 6.81 -16.58 -0.95
N LYS A 134 6.20 -15.49 -0.47
CA LYS A 134 5.58 -15.38 0.85
C LYS A 134 4.08 -15.75 0.84
N GLY A 135 3.54 -16.22 -0.28
CA GLY A 135 2.17 -16.72 -0.39
C GLY A 135 1.10 -15.65 -0.52
N LEU A 136 1.47 -14.41 -0.85
CA LEU A 136 0.48 -13.35 -1.07
C LEU A 136 -0.33 -13.60 -2.35
N PRO A 137 -1.64 -13.26 -2.36
CA PRO A 137 -2.51 -13.45 -3.53
C PRO A 137 -1.99 -12.78 -4.80
N SER A 138 -2.43 -13.28 -5.97
CA SER A 138 -2.08 -12.68 -7.26
C SER A 138 -2.49 -11.21 -7.38
N ASP A 139 -3.59 -10.80 -6.74
CA ASP A 139 -4.08 -9.41 -6.83
C ASP A 139 -3.18 -8.45 -6.04
N PHE A 140 -2.43 -8.97 -5.06
CA PHE A 140 -1.36 -8.24 -4.38
C PHE A 140 -0.17 -7.97 -5.30
N MET A 141 0.04 -8.78 -6.34
CA MET A 141 1.15 -8.58 -7.28
C MET A 141 0.95 -7.31 -8.11
N GLU A 142 -0.30 -7.01 -8.50
CA GLU A 142 -0.58 -5.80 -9.26
C GLU A 142 -0.37 -4.54 -8.42
N PHE A 143 -0.79 -4.58 -7.15
CA PHE A 143 -0.49 -3.53 -6.19
C PHE A 143 1.01 -3.36 -5.97
N ALA A 144 1.74 -4.46 -5.79
CA ALA A 144 3.18 -4.45 -5.62
C ALA A 144 3.89 -3.79 -6.81
N LYS A 145 3.48 -4.11 -8.04
CA LYS A 145 3.99 -3.46 -9.26
C LYS A 145 3.73 -1.95 -9.25
N GLN A 146 2.51 -1.52 -8.93
CA GLN A 146 2.15 -0.09 -8.85
C GLN A 146 2.98 0.64 -7.79
N LYS A 147 3.17 0.02 -6.62
CA LYS A 147 4.02 0.56 -5.56
C LYS A 147 5.49 0.62 -5.96
N MET A 148 6.01 -0.42 -6.58
CA MET A 148 7.38 -0.45 -7.07
C MET A 148 7.61 0.63 -8.14
N ALA A 149 6.65 0.85 -9.05
CA ALA A 149 6.71 1.97 -10.00
C ALA A 149 6.77 3.32 -9.29
N THR A 150 5.90 3.54 -8.28
CA THR A 150 5.90 4.77 -7.47
C THR A 150 7.22 4.99 -6.74
N VAL A 151 7.82 3.93 -6.18
CA VAL A 151 9.13 3.96 -5.51
C VAL A 151 10.25 4.27 -6.49
N ASN A 152 10.23 3.67 -7.68
CA ASN A 152 11.22 3.91 -8.73
C ASN A 152 11.17 5.36 -9.23
N ASP A 153 9.97 5.91 -9.42
CA ASP A 153 9.77 7.30 -9.83
C ASP A 153 10.30 8.27 -8.76
N ALA A 154 9.97 8.02 -7.49
CA ALA A 154 10.48 8.81 -6.37
C ALA A 154 12.02 8.75 -6.28
N TRP A 155 12.60 7.56 -6.43
CA TRP A 155 14.04 7.38 -6.46
C TRP A 155 14.69 8.15 -7.61
N SER A 156 14.12 8.08 -8.82
CA SER A 156 14.62 8.81 -9.99
C SER A 156 14.67 10.32 -9.75
N VAL A 157 13.59 10.88 -9.18
CA VAL A 157 13.50 12.31 -8.83
C VAL A 157 14.55 12.72 -7.80
N VAL A 158 14.69 11.96 -6.71
CA VAL A 158 15.70 12.27 -5.68
C VAL A 158 17.11 12.11 -6.22
N LYS A 159 17.36 11.07 -7.00
CA LYS A 159 18.65 10.81 -7.65
C LYS A 159 19.05 11.98 -8.55
N GLN A 160 18.13 12.45 -9.40
CA GLN A 160 18.38 13.59 -10.29
C GLN A 160 18.58 14.89 -9.49
N ASN A 161 17.78 15.14 -8.45
CA ASN A 161 17.88 16.35 -7.64
C ASN A 161 19.20 16.44 -6.86
N ARG A 162 19.76 15.31 -6.45
CA ARG A 162 21.01 15.23 -5.66
C ARG A 162 22.26 14.95 -6.50
N GLY A 163 22.12 14.60 -7.78
CA GLY A 163 23.25 14.24 -8.64
C GLY A 163 23.89 12.88 -8.32
N LEU A 164 23.06 11.88 -7.95
CA LEU A 164 23.48 10.53 -7.52
C LEU A 164 23.54 9.48 -8.65
#